data_AF-A0A3G9JSW0-F1
#
_entry.id   AF-A0A3G9JSW0-F1
#
_cell.length_a   1.000
_cell.length_b   1.000
_cell.length_c   1.000
_cell.angle_alpha   90.00
_cell.angle_beta   90.00
_cell.angle_gamma   90.00
#
_symmetry.space_group_name_H-M   'P 1'
#
loop_
_entity.id
_entity.type
_entity.pdbx_description
1 polymer ?
#
loop_
_entity_poly.entity_id
_entity_poly.type
_entity_poly.pdbx_seq_one_letter_code
_entity_poly.pdbx_strand_id
1 'polypeptide(L)'
;MKMPPREKIPEAYSAIIDGRVEMHENHALVTSSDHQKVYLVRWQGNTYNANDNATYWQGYPGYPVIAVLLMQGKLPYNEDVARYFQGVNWHRLNKKKKRDYAAALADVLLDVAHPEGIYEEIDKVYTHLSLLDLTLTRKKL
;
A
#
# COMPACT_ATOMS: atom_id res chain seq x y z
N MET A 1 15.77 -0.42 4.47
CA MET A 1 15.10 -1.00 3.27
C MET A 1 15.10 0.01 2.13
N LYS A 2 14.86 -0.40 0.87
CA LYS A 2 14.61 0.57 -0.21
C LYS A 2 13.21 1.18 -0.02
N MET A 3 13.04 2.45 -0.37
CA MET A 3 11.71 3.07 -0.36
C MET A 3 10.89 2.68 -1.60
N PRO A 4 9.58 2.42 -1.45
CA PRO A 4 8.67 2.15 -2.57
C PRO A 4 8.36 3.44 -3.35
N PRO A 5 7.72 3.37 -4.53
CA PRO A 5 6.98 4.51 -5.06
C PRO A 5 5.92 4.97 -4.05
N ARG A 6 5.74 6.28 -3.87
CA ARG A 6 4.76 6.82 -2.91
C ARG A 6 3.33 6.39 -3.22
N GLU A 7 3.04 6.07 -4.47
CA GLU A 7 1.74 5.60 -4.95
C GLU A 7 1.36 4.22 -4.40
N LYS A 8 2.28 3.53 -3.70
CA LYS A 8 1.91 2.34 -2.90
C LYS A 8 1.05 2.67 -1.69
N ILE A 9 1.03 3.92 -1.23
CA ILE A 9 0.17 4.40 -0.15
C ILE A 9 -1.31 4.43 -0.58
N PRO A 10 -1.71 5.07 -1.69
CA PRO A 10 -3.09 5.02 -2.16
C PRO A 10 -3.53 3.60 -2.57
N GLU A 11 -2.62 2.76 -3.11
CA GLU A 11 -2.91 1.32 -3.31
C GLU A 11 -3.25 0.63 -1.97
N ALA A 12 -2.53 0.93 -0.88
CA ALA A 12 -2.79 0.38 0.44
C ALA A 12 -4.07 0.95 1.08
N TYR A 13 -4.30 2.26 0.96
CA TYR A 13 -5.53 2.92 1.43
C TYR A 13 -6.77 2.30 0.78
N SER A 14 -6.72 2.08 -0.54
CA SER A 14 -7.81 1.40 -1.25
C SER A 14 -8.04 -0.02 -0.71
N ALA A 15 -6.98 -0.76 -0.37
CA ALA A 15 -7.13 -2.12 0.16
C ALA A 15 -7.85 -2.14 1.51
N ILE A 16 -7.60 -1.15 2.35
CA ILE A 16 -8.25 -1.02 3.66
C ILE A 16 -9.72 -0.61 3.48
N ILE A 17 -9.99 0.48 2.76
CA ILE A 17 -11.36 1.01 2.62
C ILE A 17 -12.28 0.08 1.81
N ASP A 18 -11.72 -0.76 0.93
CA ASP A 18 -12.46 -1.80 0.20
C ASP A 18 -12.67 -3.08 1.03
N GLY A 19 -12.19 -3.14 2.28
CA GLY A 19 -12.28 -4.34 3.12
C GLY A 19 -11.46 -5.53 2.59
N ARG A 20 -10.37 -5.27 1.86
CA ARG A 20 -9.51 -6.28 1.22
C ARG A 20 -8.36 -6.77 2.10
N VAL A 21 -8.33 -6.41 3.38
CA VAL A 21 -7.29 -6.81 4.35
C VAL A 21 -7.90 -7.65 5.46
N GLU A 22 -7.49 -8.92 5.54
CA GLU A 22 -7.85 -9.83 6.63
C GLU A 22 -6.65 -9.98 7.57
N MET A 23 -6.80 -9.52 8.82
CA MET A 23 -5.75 -9.53 9.83
C MET A 23 -5.83 -10.77 10.71
N HIS A 24 -4.69 -11.39 10.98
CA HIS A 24 -4.49 -12.43 11.99
C HIS A 24 -3.36 -12.03 12.96
N GLU A 25 -3.01 -12.91 13.88
CA GLU A 25 -2.02 -12.63 14.95
C GLU A 25 -0.62 -12.26 14.40
N ASN A 26 -0.10 -13.06 13.47
CA ASN A 26 1.26 -12.94 12.93
C ASN A 26 1.32 -12.86 11.40
N HIS A 27 0.16 -12.76 10.76
CA HIS A 27 0.05 -12.65 9.32
C HIS A 27 -1.26 -11.99 8.90
N ALA A 28 -1.33 -11.58 7.64
CA ALA A 28 -2.52 -11.03 7.02
C ALA A 28 -2.64 -11.50 5.58
N LEU A 29 -3.87 -11.56 5.10
CA LEU A 29 -4.21 -11.79 3.71
C LEU A 29 -4.68 -10.48 3.09
N VAL A 30 -4.05 -10.06 1.99
CA VAL A 30 -4.38 -8.82 1.28
C VAL A 30 -4.80 -9.15 -0.14
N THR A 31 -6.06 -8.90 -0.47
CA THR A 31 -6.61 -9.18 -1.79
C THR A 31 -6.31 -8.05 -2.77
N SER A 32 -5.90 -8.38 -4.00
CA SER A 32 -5.61 -7.41 -5.06
C SER A 32 -6.83 -6.59 -5.47
N SER A 33 -6.61 -5.41 -6.05
CA SER A 33 -7.69 -4.51 -6.49
C SER A 33 -8.52 -5.02 -7.68
N ASP A 34 -8.11 -6.12 -8.29
CA ASP A 34 -8.89 -6.87 -9.28
C ASP A 34 -9.42 -8.21 -8.74
N HIS A 35 -9.21 -8.49 -7.46
CA HIS A 35 -9.61 -9.71 -6.75
C HIS A 35 -9.06 -11.02 -7.34
N GLN A 36 -8.04 -10.95 -8.20
CA GLN A 36 -7.46 -12.15 -8.83
C GLN A 36 -6.36 -12.80 -7.99
N LYS A 37 -5.78 -12.07 -7.02
CA LYS A 37 -4.67 -12.56 -6.20
C LYS A 37 -4.88 -12.19 -4.74
N VAL A 38 -4.42 -13.08 -3.87
CA VAL A 38 -4.32 -12.84 -2.44
C VAL A 38 -2.85 -12.91 -2.04
N TYR A 39 -2.36 -11.83 -1.44
CA TYR A 39 -0.99 -11.72 -0.95
C TYR A 39 -0.95 -12.11 0.52
N LEU A 40 0.04 -12.91 0.90
CA LEU A 40 0.30 -13.28 2.27
C LEU A 40 1.41 -12.39 2.81
N VAL A 41 1.11 -11.65 3.86
CA VAL A 41 2.08 -10.85 4.62
C VAL A 41 2.28 -11.52 5.98
N ARG A 42 3.52 -11.80 6.36
CA ARG A 42 3.89 -12.36 7.67
C ARG A 42 4.81 -11.41 8.41
N TRP A 43 4.75 -11.42 9.73
CA TRP A 43 5.65 -10.62 10.55
C TRP A 43 6.07 -11.32 11.84
N GLN A 44 7.27 -10.95 12.30
CA GLN A 44 7.79 -11.25 13.63
C GLN A 44 8.54 -10.00 14.12
N GLY A 45 8.00 -9.34 15.14
CA GLY A 45 8.54 -8.06 15.64
C GLY A 45 8.50 -6.95 14.58
N ASN A 46 9.67 -6.46 14.17
CA ASN A 46 9.85 -5.45 13.11
C ASN A 46 10.23 -6.06 11.75
N THR A 47 10.27 -7.40 11.65
CA THR A 47 10.65 -8.11 10.43
C THR A 47 9.41 -8.60 9.70
N TYR A 48 9.30 -8.25 8.41
CA TYR A 48 8.15 -8.57 7.56
C TYR A 48 8.59 -9.32 6.31
N ASN A 49 7.73 -10.22 5.87
CA ASN A 49 7.84 -10.94 4.61
C ASN A 49 6.50 -10.86 3.87
N ALA A 50 6.55 -10.67 2.55
CA ALA A 50 5.37 -10.77 1.71
C ALA A 50 5.71 -11.46 0.39
N ASN A 51 4.73 -12.17 -0.16
CA ASN A 51 4.86 -12.89 -1.44
C ASN A 51 4.57 -12.01 -2.67
N ASP A 52 4.39 -10.71 -2.49
CA ASP A 52 4.24 -9.78 -3.61
C ASP A 52 5.58 -9.49 -4.31
N ASN A 53 5.52 -9.20 -5.60
CA ASN A 53 6.72 -9.01 -6.41
C ASN A 53 7.58 -7.82 -5.95
N ALA A 54 6.98 -6.78 -5.36
CA ALA A 54 7.73 -5.62 -4.88
C ALA A 54 8.57 -5.99 -3.66
N THR A 55 7.95 -6.60 -2.64
CA THR A 55 8.68 -7.04 -1.44
C THR A 55 9.71 -8.11 -1.77
N TYR A 56 9.34 -9.11 -2.60
CA TYR A 56 10.22 -10.24 -2.89
C TYR A 56 11.40 -9.84 -3.79
N TRP A 57 11.15 -9.18 -4.92
CA TRP A 57 12.20 -8.88 -5.91
C TRP A 57 12.84 -7.50 -5.74
N GLN A 58 12.05 -6.49 -5.37
CA GLN A 58 12.53 -5.09 -5.34
C GLN A 58 13.08 -4.64 -3.99
N GLY A 59 12.82 -5.39 -2.91
CA GLY A 59 13.38 -5.13 -1.58
C GLY A 59 12.84 -3.86 -0.90
N TYR A 60 11.66 -3.40 -1.33
CA TYR A 60 10.89 -2.33 -0.69
C TYR A 60 9.50 -2.87 -0.31
N PRO A 61 8.80 -2.26 0.66
CA PRO A 61 7.49 -2.74 1.10
C PRO A 61 6.45 -2.45 0.02
N GLY A 62 5.84 -3.51 -0.54
CA GLY A 62 4.70 -3.35 -1.44
C GLY A 62 3.47 -2.82 -0.71
N TYR A 63 2.42 -2.46 -1.46
CA TYR A 63 1.15 -2.04 -0.87
C TYR A 63 0.56 -3.05 0.14
N PRO A 64 0.75 -4.40 0.02
CA PRO A 64 0.24 -5.33 1.03
C PRO A 64 0.90 -5.12 2.39
N VAL A 65 2.23 -4.92 2.41
CA VAL A 65 2.97 -4.66 3.66
C VAL A 65 2.56 -3.30 4.24
N ILE A 66 2.42 -2.27 3.41
CA ILE A 66 1.99 -0.93 3.86
C ILE A 66 0.57 -0.98 4.44
N ALA A 67 -0.36 -1.70 3.81
CA ALA A 67 -1.72 -1.88 4.31
C ALA A 67 -1.73 -2.53 5.69
N VAL A 68 -0.90 -3.55 5.90
CA VAL A 68 -0.75 -4.21 7.22
C VAL A 68 -0.17 -3.24 8.26
N LEU A 69 0.84 -2.44 7.91
CA LEU A 69 1.42 -1.45 8.82
C LEU A 69 0.42 -0.37 9.24
N LEU A 70 -0.43 0.07 8.31
CA LEU A 70 -1.55 0.97 8.59
C LEU A 70 -2.57 0.33 9.54
N MET A 71 -3.00 -0.92 9.26
CA MET A 71 -3.93 -1.67 10.11
C MET A 71 -3.38 -1.97 11.51
N GLN A 72 -2.05 -2.08 11.65
CA GLN A 72 -1.37 -2.24 12.93
C GLN A 72 -1.18 -0.92 13.69
N GLY A 73 -1.59 0.22 13.12
CA GLY A 73 -1.38 1.56 13.71
C GLY A 73 0.08 2.01 13.71
N LYS A 74 0.96 1.36 12.96
CA LYS A 74 2.39 1.75 12.83
C LYS A 74 2.59 2.90 11.84
N LEU A 75 1.60 3.15 10.99
CA LEU A 75 1.54 4.29 10.07
C LEU A 75 0.24 5.05 10.32
N PRO A 76 0.23 6.39 10.14
CA PRO A 76 -1.00 7.16 10.22
C PRO A 76 -1.96 6.73 9.10
N TYR A 77 -3.24 6.55 9.42
CA TYR A 77 -4.30 6.26 8.45
C TYR A 77 -5.35 7.37 8.51
N ASN A 78 -5.67 7.93 7.34
CA ASN A 78 -6.72 8.93 7.19
C ASN A 78 -7.83 8.35 6.31
N GLU A 79 -8.94 7.98 6.94
CA GLU A 79 -10.08 7.35 6.25
C GLU A 79 -10.73 8.31 5.25
N ASP A 80 -10.83 9.61 5.56
CA ASP A 80 -11.42 10.61 4.65
C ASP A 80 -10.61 10.70 3.35
N VAL A 81 -9.28 10.64 3.45
CA VAL A 81 -8.40 10.56 2.28
C VAL A 81 -8.51 9.19 1.58
N ALA A 82 -8.67 8.11 2.34
CA ALA A 82 -8.83 6.76 1.76
C ALA A 82 -10.08 6.62 0.89
N ARG A 83 -11.17 7.34 1.20
CA ARG A 83 -12.41 7.31 0.39
C ARG A 83 -12.20 7.72 -1.07
N TYR A 84 -11.24 8.60 -1.37
CA TYR A 84 -10.90 8.97 -2.76
C TYR A 84 -10.32 7.80 -3.57
N PHE A 85 -9.84 6.75 -2.90
CA PHE A 85 -9.23 5.57 -3.53
C PHE A 85 -10.13 4.33 -3.49
N GLN A 86 -11.35 4.45 -2.96
CA GLN A 86 -12.29 3.34 -2.85
C GLN A 86 -12.69 2.83 -4.24
N GLY A 87 -12.68 1.51 -4.43
CA GLY A 87 -13.07 0.84 -5.67
C GLY A 87 -12.08 1.02 -6.84
N VAL A 88 -10.93 1.64 -6.63
CA VAL A 88 -9.93 1.85 -7.70
C VAL A 88 -9.24 0.53 -8.06
N ASN A 89 -9.47 0.05 -9.28
CA ASN A 89 -8.74 -1.10 -9.82
C ASN A 89 -7.33 -0.69 -10.28
N TRP A 90 -6.41 -0.58 -9.32
CA TRP A 90 -5.01 -0.24 -9.55
C TRP A 90 -4.29 -1.19 -10.51
N HIS A 91 -4.61 -2.48 -10.53
CA HIS A 91 -3.98 -3.43 -11.46
C HIS A 91 -4.25 -3.02 -12.91
N ARG A 92 -5.53 -2.79 -13.24
CA ARG A 92 -5.97 -2.35 -14.57
C ARG A 92 -5.43 -0.96 -14.91
N LEU A 93 -5.48 -0.03 -13.95
CA LEU A 93 -5.04 1.35 -14.15
C LEU A 93 -3.52 1.43 -14.41
N ASN A 94 -2.71 0.79 -13.57
CA ASN A 94 -1.26 0.74 -13.74
C ASN A 94 -0.86 0.06 -15.05
N LYS A 95 -1.60 -0.97 -15.48
CA LYS A 95 -1.38 -1.59 -16.80
C LYS A 95 -1.66 -0.62 -17.95
N LYS A 96 -2.78 0.13 -17.90
CA LYS A 96 -3.15 1.15 -18.89
C LYS A 96 -2.09 2.26 -18.97
N LYS A 97 -1.56 2.69 -17.83
CA LYS A 97 -0.52 3.74 -17.71
C LYS A 97 0.90 3.20 -17.88
N LYS A 98 1.11 1.96 -18.34
CA LYS A 98 2.43 1.34 -18.55
C LYS A 98 3.33 1.38 -17.31
N ARG A 99 2.74 1.25 -16.12
CA ARG A 99 3.39 1.33 -14.80
C ARG A 99 3.94 2.71 -14.43
N ASP A 100 3.47 3.77 -15.11
CA ASP A 100 3.58 5.13 -14.61
C ASP A 100 2.56 5.32 -13.47
N TYR A 101 3.02 5.07 -12.25
CA TYR A 101 2.18 5.14 -11.05
C TYR A 101 1.73 6.57 -10.77
N ALA A 102 2.60 7.56 -10.99
CA ALA A 102 2.26 8.97 -10.79
C ALA A 102 1.13 9.39 -11.75
N ALA A 103 1.21 8.99 -13.03
CA ALA A 103 0.14 9.24 -13.99
C ALA A 103 -1.16 8.47 -13.68
N ALA A 104 -1.07 7.31 -13.02
CA ALA A 104 -2.24 6.60 -12.51
C ALA A 104 -2.91 7.36 -11.37
N LEU A 105 -2.14 7.81 -10.38
CA LEU A 105 -2.65 8.61 -9.27
C LEU A 105 -3.28 9.92 -9.76
N ALA A 106 -2.62 10.61 -10.69
CA ALA A 106 -3.16 11.83 -11.29
C ALA A 106 -4.50 11.59 -12.02
N ASP A 107 -4.66 10.45 -12.70
CA ASP A 107 -5.93 10.06 -13.33
C ASP A 107 -7.06 9.86 -12.29
N VAL A 108 -6.74 9.29 -11.13
CA VAL A 108 -7.73 9.05 -10.05
C VAL A 108 -8.19 10.37 -9.42
N LEU A 109 -7.28 11.34 -9.32
CA LEU A 109 -7.55 12.62 -8.65
C LEU A 109 -7.94 13.74 -9.62
N LEU A 110 -8.15 13.44 -10.91
CA LEU A 110 -8.34 14.45 -11.96
C LEU A 110 -9.51 15.40 -11.68
N ASP A 111 -10.62 14.86 -11.17
CA ASP A 111 -11.85 15.63 -10.92
C ASP A 111 -11.99 16.07 -9.45
N VAL A 112 -10.96 15.83 -8.62
CA VAL A 112 -10.98 16.22 -7.21
C VAL A 112 -10.65 17.71 -7.09
N ALA A 113 -11.58 18.48 -6.54
CA ALA A 113 -11.32 19.86 -6.17
C ALA A 113 -10.28 19.90 -5.03
N HIS A 114 -9.21 20.66 -5.23
CA HIS A 114 -8.12 20.83 -4.26
C HIS A 114 -7.43 19.52 -3.81
N PRO A 115 -6.75 18.80 -4.73
CA PRO A 115 -6.10 17.53 -4.41
C PRO A 115 -4.83 17.70 -3.55
N GLU A 116 -4.40 18.93 -3.25
CA GLU A 116 -3.16 19.21 -2.52
C GLU A 116 -3.14 18.52 -1.15
N GLY A 117 -4.25 18.59 -0.39
CA GLY A 117 -4.35 17.93 0.92
C GLY A 117 -4.25 16.40 0.85
N ILE A 118 -4.63 15.80 -0.28
CA ILE A 118 -4.50 14.36 -0.53
C ILE A 118 -3.03 13.99 -0.75
N TYR A 119 -2.32 14.80 -1.56
CA TYR A 119 -0.89 14.62 -1.77
C TYR A 119 -0.09 14.84 -0.48
N GLU A 120 -0.44 15.85 0.32
CA GLU A 120 0.18 16.09 1.63
C GLU A 120 0.02 14.91 2.59
N GLU A 121 -1.17 14.29 2.64
CA GLU A 121 -1.39 13.11 3.46
C GLU A 121 -0.59 11.90 2.94
N ILE A 122 -0.51 11.69 1.61
CA ILE A 122 0.35 10.66 1.02
C ILE A 122 1.81 10.89 1.42
N ASP A 123 2.32 12.11 1.27
CA ASP A 123 3.71 12.44 1.58
C ASP A 123 3.98 12.31 3.08
N LYS A 124 3.04 12.68 3.96
CA LYS A 124 3.13 12.46 5.41
C LYS A 124 3.26 10.97 5.75
N VAL A 125 2.41 10.10 5.20
CA VAL A 125 2.50 8.64 5.44
C VAL A 125 3.82 8.10 4.89
N TYR A 126 4.26 8.59 3.73
CA TYR A 126 5.53 8.21 3.12
C TYR A 126 6.73 8.58 4.00
N THR A 127 6.73 9.78 4.58
CA THR A 127 7.73 10.20 5.56
C THR A 127 7.72 9.29 6.79
N HIS A 128 6.56 8.99 7.36
CA HIS A 128 6.47 8.06 8.51
C HIS A 128 7.02 6.67 8.16
N LEU A 129 6.72 6.14 6.97
CA LEU A 129 7.26 4.87 6.50
C LEU A 129 8.79 4.89 6.40
N SER A 130 9.37 6.02 6.00
CA SER A 130 10.84 6.15 5.91
C SER A 130 11.54 6.17 7.26
N LEU A 131 10.82 6.55 8.33
CA LEU A 131 11.32 6.64 9.70
C LEU A 131 11.10 5.35 10.50
N LEU A 132 10.31 4.40 10.00
CA LEU A 132 10.08 3.13 10.68
C LEU A 132 11.35 2.27 10.66
N ASP A 133 11.68 1.71 11.83
CA ASP A 133 12.58 0.56 11.90
C ASP A 133 11.86 -0.68 11.35
N LEU A 134 11.98 -0.88 10.04
CA LEU A 134 11.33 -1.96 9.31
C LEU A 134 12.37 -2.80 8.57
N THR A 135 12.39 -4.09 8.87
CA THR A 135 13.22 -5.08 8.18
C THR A 135 12.35 -5.90 7.21
N LEU A 136 12.76 -5.97 5.95
CA LEU A 136 12.14 -6.85 4.96
C LEU A 136 13.01 -8.07 4.71
N THR A 137 12.42 -9.25 4.83
CA THR A 137 13.12 -10.52 4.57
C THR A 137 12.44 -11.30 3.46
N ARG A 138 13.25 -12.04 2.70
CA ARG A 138 12.78 -13.05 1.73
C ARG A 138 12.59 -14.41 2.38
N LYS A 139 13.19 -14.64 3.55
CA LYS A 139 13.03 -15.88 4.30
C LYS A 139 11.60 -15.94 4.83
N LYS A 140 11.01 -17.12 4.78
CA LYS A 140 9.70 -17.35 5.37
C LYS A 140 9.81 -17.17 6.89
N LEU A 141 8.89 -16.40 7.44
CA LEU A 141 8.67 -16.22 8.87
C LEU A 141 7.64 -17.23 9.38
#